data_AF-A0A6P6FR03-F1
#
_entry.id   AF-A0A6P6FR03-F1
#
_cell.length_a   1.000
_cell.length_b   1.000
_cell.length_c   1.000
_cell.angle_alpha   90.00
_cell.angle_beta   90.00
_cell.angle_gamma   90.00
#
_symmetry.space_group_name_H-M   'P 1'
#
loop_
_entity.id
_entity.type
_entity.pdbx_description
1 polymer ?
#
loop_
_entity_poly.entity_id
_entity_poly.type
_entity_poly.pdbx_seq_one_letter_code
_entity_poly.pdbx_strand_id
1 'polypeptide(L)'
;MYKALMYIKERYGNPTIIVSENGMDDPGNVILPEGLYDTKRIHYYRSYLTQVKKAMDDGANIIGYFAWSIVDNFEWRSGYTSRFGIVFIDWKNNLKRIPKLSAYWFRQVLGNY
;
A
#
# COMPACT_ATOMS: atom_id res chain seq x y z
N MET A 1 -3.95 12.28 1.39
CA MET A 1 -4.73 11.63 0.32
C MET A 1 -5.96 12.46 -0.10
N TYR A 2 -7.00 12.61 0.73
CA TYR A 2 -8.25 13.31 0.37
C TYR A 2 -8.04 14.67 -0.34
N LYS A 3 -7.31 15.60 0.29
CA LYS A 3 -7.06 16.95 -0.27
C LYS A 3 -6.38 16.90 -1.65
N ALA A 4 -5.50 15.94 -1.89
CA ALA A 4 -4.81 15.80 -3.18
C ALA A 4 -5.78 15.32 -4.28
N LEU A 5 -6.64 14.36 -3.97
CA LEU A 5 -7.65 13.85 -4.90
C LEU A 5 -8.69 14.91 -5.23
N MET A 6 -9.17 15.65 -4.23
CA MET A 6 -10.12 16.75 -4.43
C MET A 6 -9.49 17.90 -5.20
N TYR A 7 -8.22 18.21 -4.94
CA TYR A 7 -7.49 19.19 -5.76
C TYR A 7 -7.42 18.76 -7.22
N ILE A 8 -7.15 17.48 -7.51
CA ILE A 8 -7.13 16.99 -8.90
C ILE A 8 -8.51 17.15 -9.54
N LYS A 9 -9.57 16.79 -8.81
CA LYS A 9 -10.95 16.97 -9.25
C LYS A 9 -11.25 18.43 -9.59
N GLU A 10 -11.00 19.36 -8.68
CA GLU A 10 -11.37 20.77 -8.82
C GLU A 10 -10.50 21.50 -9.86
N ARG A 11 -9.20 21.22 -9.86
CA ARG A 11 -8.23 21.95 -10.70
C ARG A 11 -8.19 21.47 -12.14
N TYR A 12 -8.46 20.19 -12.38
CA TYR A 12 -8.29 19.54 -13.69
C TYR A 12 -9.58 18.97 -14.27
N GLY A 13 -10.75 19.40 -13.78
CA GLY A 13 -12.04 19.08 -14.40
C GLY A 13 -12.54 17.65 -14.14
N ASN A 14 -12.31 17.13 -12.93
CA ASN A 14 -12.72 15.79 -12.49
C ASN A 14 -12.35 14.66 -13.46
N PRO A 15 -11.05 14.51 -13.83
CA PRO A 15 -10.63 13.44 -14.71
C PRO A 15 -10.84 12.08 -14.04
N THR A 16 -10.82 11.00 -14.83
CA THR A 16 -10.71 9.64 -14.30
C THR A 16 -9.35 9.47 -13.61
N ILE A 17 -9.36 9.04 -12.34
CA ILE A 17 -8.17 8.89 -11.50
C ILE A 17 -7.93 7.42 -11.18
N ILE A 18 -6.68 7.00 -11.30
CA ILE A 18 -6.15 5.79 -10.69
C ILE A 18 -5.07 6.22 -9.69
N VAL A 19 -5.18 5.79 -8.43
CA VAL A 19 -4.06 5.90 -7.48
C VAL A 19 -3.08 4.78 -7.82
N SER A 20 -2.08 5.12 -8.64
CA SER A 20 -1.16 4.13 -9.23
C SER A 20 -0.17 3.55 -8.21
N GLU A 21 0.17 4.30 -7.17
CA GLU A 21 1.04 3.84 -6.10
C GLU A 21 0.68 4.53 -4.77
N ASN A 22 0.63 3.74 -3.70
CA ASN A 22 0.61 4.25 -2.34
C ASN A 22 1.17 3.17 -1.40
N GLY A 23 2.07 3.52 -0.49
CA GLY A 23 2.75 2.53 0.35
C GLY A 23 3.60 3.13 1.46
N MET A 24 4.09 2.28 2.35
CA MET A 24 5.02 2.63 3.42
C MET A 24 6.04 1.50 3.65
N ASP A 25 7.22 1.87 4.13
CA ASP A 25 8.29 0.92 4.39
C ASP A 25 8.50 0.57 5.85
N ASP A 26 8.96 -0.67 6.06
CA ASP A 26 9.63 -1.05 7.29
C ASP A 26 11.16 -1.08 7.07
N PRO A 27 11.97 -0.96 8.14
CA PRO A 27 13.42 -1.15 8.04
C PRO A 27 13.80 -2.51 7.44
N GLY A 28 14.78 -2.52 6.54
CA GLY A 28 15.21 -3.73 5.83
C GLY A 28 15.82 -4.82 6.72
N ASN A 29 16.31 -4.43 7.91
CA ASN A 29 16.88 -5.33 8.92
C ASN A 29 15.82 -5.94 9.86
N VAL A 30 14.53 -5.68 9.66
CA VAL A 30 13.45 -6.33 10.43
C VAL A 30 13.54 -7.86 10.29
N ILE A 31 13.46 -8.55 11.42
CA ILE A 31 13.50 -10.02 11.43
C ILE A 31 12.16 -10.60 11.00
N LEU A 32 12.17 -11.83 10.46
CA LEU A 32 11.00 -12.44 9.86
C LEU A 32 9.74 -12.41 10.75
N PRO A 33 9.75 -12.81 12.03
CA PRO A 33 8.53 -12.78 12.85
C PRO A 33 7.92 -11.39 12.98
N GLU A 34 8.74 -10.35 13.17
CA GLU A 34 8.31 -8.96 13.28
C GLU A 34 7.83 -8.41 11.92
N GLY A 35 8.55 -8.74 10.85
CA GLY A 35 8.22 -8.31 9.49
C GLY A 35 6.91 -8.90 8.96
N LEU A 36 6.46 -10.03 9.51
CA LEU A 36 5.14 -10.62 9.18
C LEU A 36 3.99 -9.96 9.94
N TYR A 37 4.23 -9.38 11.13
CA TYR A 37 3.22 -8.73 11.96
C TYR A 37 3.16 -7.21 11.72
N ASP A 38 2.98 -6.82 10.46
CA ASP A 38 3.11 -5.45 9.97
C ASP A 38 1.85 -4.58 10.16
N THR A 39 1.35 -4.51 11.39
CA THR A 39 0.14 -3.76 11.75
C THR A 39 0.21 -2.26 11.43
N LYS A 40 1.42 -1.67 11.45
CA LYS A 40 1.64 -0.28 11.01
C LYS A 40 1.28 -0.09 9.54
N ARG A 41 1.66 -1.04 8.67
CA ARG A 41 1.30 -1.04 7.24
C ARG A 41 -0.21 -1.18 7.03
N ILE A 42 -0.88 -2.02 7.83
CA ILE A 42 -2.36 -2.10 7.83
C ILE A 42 -2.98 -0.76 8.20
N HIS A 43 -2.51 -0.12 9.28
CA HIS A 43 -3.03 1.17 9.71
C HIS A 43 -2.82 2.26 8.65
N TYR A 44 -1.63 2.29 8.04
CA TYR A 44 -1.32 3.15 6.90
C TYR A 44 -2.34 2.97 5.79
N TYR A 45 -2.49 1.76 5.25
CA TYR A 45 -3.40 1.51 4.13
C TYR A 45 -4.85 1.79 4.48
N ARG A 46 -5.31 1.40 5.68
CA ARG A 46 -6.68 1.69 6.14
C ARG A 46 -6.94 3.19 6.17
N SER A 47 -6.00 3.97 6.71
CA SER A 47 -6.15 5.42 6.79
C SER A 47 -6.22 6.06 5.40
N TYR A 48 -5.36 5.65 4.46
CA TYR A 48 -5.34 6.18 3.10
C TYR A 48 -6.55 5.76 2.28
N LEU A 49 -6.96 4.48 2.32
CA LEU A 49 -8.16 3.99 1.64
C LEU A 49 -9.43 4.65 2.17
N THR A 50 -9.52 4.92 3.49
CA THR A 50 -10.64 5.68 4.07
C THR A 50 -10.74 7.07 3.44
N GLN A 51 -9.61 7.72 3.19
CA GLN A 51 -9.57 9.03 2.54
C GLN A 51 -9.82 8.98 1.03
N VAL A 52 -9.41 7.90 0.34
CA VAL A 52 -9.79 7.64 -1.06
C VAL A 52 -11.30 7.48 -1.16
N LYS A 53 -11.88 6.61 -0.32
CA LYS A 53 -13.33 6.38 -0.28
C LYS A 53 -14.10 7.66 0.01
N LYS A 54 -13.65 8.47 0.98
CA LYS A 54 -14.26 9.78 1.24
C LYS A 54 -14.22 10.71 0.02
N ALA A 55 -13.11 10.75 -0.72
CA ALA A 55 -13.02 11.57 -1.94
C ALA A 55 -13.95 11.06 -3.05
N MET A 56 -14.11 9.74 -3.18
CA MET A 56 -15.09 9.13 -4.10
C MET A 56 -16.52 9.53 -3.71
N ASP A 57 -16.85 9.46 -2.42
CA ASP A 57 -18.16 9.84 -1.90
C ASP A 57 -18.46 11.33 -2.13
N ASP A 58 -17.44 12.17 -2.09
CA ASP A 58 -17.52 13.61 -2.41
C ASP A 58 -17.38 13.90 -3.93
N GLY A 59 -17.47 12.88 -4.78
CA GLY A 59 -17.63 12.99 -6.23
C GLY A 59 -16.35 13.03 -7.07
N ALA A 60 -15.18 12.69 -6.52
CA ALA A 60 -13.97 12.49 -7.32
C ALA A 60 -14.07 11.16 -8.11
N ASN A 61 -13.81 11.21 -9.42
CA ASN A 61 -13.91 10.06 -10.33
C ASN A 61 -12.71 9.11 -10.21
N ILE A 62 -12.63 8.34 -9.12
CA ILE A 62 -11.52 7.40 -8.85
C ILE A 62 -11.98 5.98 -9.18
N ILE A 63 -11.24 5.29 -10.04
CA ILE A 63 -11.60 3.96 -10.56
C ILE A 63 -10.63 2.85 -10.13
N GLY A 64 -9.54 3.19 -9.45
CA GLY A 64 -8.52 2.20 -9.09
C GLY A 64 -7.56 2.68 -8.01
N TYR A 65 -7.01 1.72 -7.29
CA TYR A 65 -5.99 1.91 -6.27
C TYR A 65 -5.01 0.74 -6.28
N PHE A 66 -3.71 1.04 -6.37
CA PHE A 66 -2.64 0.06 -6.38
C PHE A 66 -1.71 0.31 -5.19
N ALA A 67 -1.61 -0.69 -4.32
CA ALA A 67 -0.69 -0.68 -3.19
C ALA A 67 0.76 -0.90 -3.67
N TRP A 68 1.68 -0.06 -3.18
CA TRP A 68 3.11 -0.25 -3.33
C TRP A 68 3.68 -0.94 -2.08
N SER A 69 4.08 -2.20 -2.15
CA SER A 69 4.15 -3.06 -3.34
C SER A 69 3.74 -4.49 -3.03
N ILE A 70 3.66 -5.33 -4.07
CA ILE A 70 3.33 -6.74 -3.89
C ILE A 70 4.38 -7.47 -3.05
N VAL A 71 5.68 -7.24 -3.28
CA VAL A 71 6.79 -7.92 -2.61
C VAL A 71 7.84 -6.93 -2.12
N ASP A 72 8.54 -7.29 -1.05
CA ASP A 72 9.79 -6.60 -0.70
C ASP A 72 10.75 -6.67 -1.90
N ASN A 73 11.29 -5.52 -2.30
CA ASN A 73 12.05 -5.39 -3.54
C ASN A 73 13.27 -4.48 -3.35
N PHE A 74 13.97 -4.18 -4.44
CA PHE A 74 15.08 -3.24 -4.45
C PHE A 74 14.53 -1.80 -4.52
N GLU A 75 14.66 -1.06 -3.43
CA GLU A 75 14.11 0.29 -3.31
C GLU A 75 15.16 1.35 -3.69
N TRP A 76 15.38 1.56 -4.99
CA TRP A 76 16.22 2.61 -5.58
C TRP A 76 17.48 2.96 -4.77
N ARG A 77 17.50 4.10 -4.08
CA ARG A 77 18.63 4.60 -3.28
C ARG A 77 18.84 3.85 -1.97
N SER A 78 17.79 3.22 -1.46
CA SER A 78 17.79 2.43 -0.22
C SER A 78 18.20 0.98 -0.45
N GLY A 79 18.17 0.50 -1.70
CA GLY A 79 18.41 -0.90 -2.02
C GLY A 79 17.53 -1.82 -1.18
N TYR A 80 18.13 -2.79 -0.48
CA TYR A 80 17.40 -3.72 0.40
C TYR A 80 17.33 -3.26 1.86
N THR A 81 17.63 -2.00 2.16
CA THR A 81 17.52 -1.44 3.52
C THR A 81 16.10 -0.94 3.85
N SER A 82 15.15 -1.09 2.93
CA SER A 82 13.75 -0.70 3.07
C SER A 82 12.84 -1.81 2.51
N ARG A 83 11.69 -2.04 3.14
CA ARG A 83 10.74 -3.11 2.80
C ARG A 83 9.33 -2.56 2.62
N PHE A 84 8.90 -2.42 1.38
CA PHE A 84 7.55 -1.93 1.02
C PHE A 84 6.50 -3.02 0.85
N GLY A 85 6.90 -4.29 0.68
CA GLY A 85 6.01 -5.34 0.24
C GLY A 85 4.93 -5.68 1.24
N ILE A 86 3.73 -6.04 0.76
CA ILE A 86 2.76 -6.80 1.57
C ILE A 86 3.13 -8.30 1.66
N VAL A 87 4.07 -8.75 0.82
CA VAL A 87 4.70 -10.07 0.89
C VAL A 87 6.16 -9.91 1.27
N PHE A 88 6.56 -10.58 2.34
CA PHE A 88 7.95 -10.62 2.79
C PHE A 88 8.78 -11.48 1.85
N ILE A 89 9.96 -10.99 1.46
CA ILE A 89 10.98 -11.78 0.77
C ILE A 89 12.08 -12.16 1.77
N ASP A 90 12.25 -13.46 1.98
CA ASP A 90 13.34 -14.02 2.77
C ASP A 90 14.60 -14.16 1.91
N TRP A 91 15.46 -13.14 1.96
CA TRP A 91 16.72 -13.11 1.21
C TRP A 91 17.70 -14.22 1.62
N LYS A 92 17.55 -14.80 2.82
CA LYS A 92 18.43 -15.87 3.32
C LYS A 92 17.90 -17.27 2.99
N ASN A 93 16.64 -17.37 2.58
CA ASN A 93 15.97 -18.65 2.30
C ASN A 93 15.43 -18.69 0.87
N ASN A 94 16.33 -18.66 -0.11
CA ASN A 94 16.01 -18.79 -1.53
C ASN A 94 14.89 -17.85 -2.02
N LEU A 95 14.88 -16.60 -1.54
CA LEU A 95 13.86 -15.60 -1.87
C LEU A 95 12.43 -16.10 -1.62
N LYS A 96 12.20 -16.85 -0.53
CA LYS A 96 10.86 -17.34 -0.19
C LYS A 96 9.89 -16.17 -0.01
N ARG A 97 8.72 -16.27 -0.63
CA ARG A 97 7.61 -15.29 -0.55
C ARG A 97 6.70 -15.69 0.60
N ILE A 98 6.51 -14.81 1.57
CA ILE A 98 5.69 -15.08 2.76
C ILE A 98 4.71 -13.92 2.95
N PRO A 99 3.39 -14.12 2.74
CA PRO A 99 2.40 -13.06 2.92
C PRO A 99 2.45 -12.49 4.36
N LYS A 100 2.55 -11.17 4.48
CA LYS A 100 2.47 -10.46 5.76
C LYS A 100 1.01 -10.32 6.20
N LEU A 101 0.77 -9.86 7.42
CA LEU A 101 -0.58 -9.59 7.92
C LEU A 101 -1.33 -8.60 7.02
N SER A 102 -0.63 -7.60 6.46
CA SER A 102 -1.19 -6.65 5.49
C SER A 102 -1.73 -7.31 4.22
N ALA A 103 -1.10 -8.37 3.70
CA ALA A 103 -1.62 -9.11 2.55
C ALA A 103 -2.95 -9.83 2.88
N TYR A 104 -3.03 -10.45 4.05
CA TYR A 104 -4.28 -11.07 4.51
C TYR A 104 -5.37 -10.03 4.78
N TRP A 105 -4.99 -8.86 5.31
CA TRP A 105 -5.92 -7.76 5.49
C TRP A 105 -6.46 -7.24 4.14
N PHE A 106 -5.61 -7.04 3.12
CA PHE A 106 -6.09 -6.69 1.77
C PHE A 106 -7.03 -7.75 1.21
N ARG A 107 -6.74 -9.04 1.40
CA ARG A 107 -7.65 -10.13 1.00
C ARG A 107 -9.03 -9.99 1.66
N GLN A 108 -9.08 -9.66 2.94
CA GLN A 108 -10.35 -9.42 3.66
C GLN A 108 -11.08 -8.19 3.15
N VAL A 109 -10.37 -7.09 2.92
CA VAL A 109 -10.96 -5.87 2.35
C VAL A 109 -11.60 -6.17 1.00
N LEU A 110 -10.88 -6.86 0.11
CA LEU A 110 -11.37 -7.21 -1.23
C LEU A 110 -12.50 -8.24 -1.23
N GLY A 111 -12.52 -9.17 -0.27
CA GLY A 111 -13.58 -10.19 -0.15
C GLY A 111 -14.84 -9.72 0.58
N ASN A 112 -14.82 -8.53 1.17
CA ASN A 112 -15.98 -7.91 1.83
C ASN A 112 -16.69 -6.87 0.94
N TYR A 113 -16.24 -6.72 -0.31
CA TYR A 113 -16.97 -6.04 -1.39
C TYR A 113 -17.66 -7.07 -2.28
#